data_AF-L8DPY2-F1
#
_entry.id   AF-L8DPY2-F1
#
_cell.length_a   1.000
_cell.length_b   1.000
_cell.length_c   1.000
_cell.angle_alpha   90.00
_cell.angle_beta   90.00
_cell.angle_gamma   90.00
#
_symmetry.space_group_name_H-M   'P 1'
#
loop_
_entity.id
_entity.type
_entity.pdbx_description
1 polymer ?
#
loop_
_entity_poly.entity_id
_entity_poly.type
_entity_poly.pdbx_seq_one_letter_code
_entity_poly.pdbx_strand_id
1 'polypeptide(L)'
;MESEKALTATELTELYVQYKDALADVDLADMVHEQGRKDAGTWTANAQRRMDDAVSDVDALEINAFLASTMIADRYAIIGRLRNQERPVPWSKIGEMLGMSKQAAQQWYDTYNLRPRIENPTRRTDSA
;
A
#
# COMPACT_ATOMS: atom_id res chain seq x y z
N MET A 1 20.46 -2.00 23.58
CA MET A 1 19.23 -1.95 22.77
C MET A 1 19.69 -1.77 21.35
N GLU A 2 19.69 -2.85 20.58
CA GLU A 2 19.88 -2.75 19.13
C GLU A 2 18.64 -2.03 18.62
N SER A 3 18.81 -0.88 17.96
CA SER A 3 17.71 -0.16 17.32
C SER A 3 17.07 -1.13 16.32
N GLU A 4 15.82 -1.53 16.55
CA GLU A 4 15.09 -2.34 15.58
C GLU A 4 15.07 -1.56 14.28
N LYS A 5 15.75 -2.11 13.28
CA LYS A 5 15.92 -1.47 11.99
C LYS A 5 14.53 -1.27 11.38
N ALA A 6 14.17 -0.02 11.06
CA ALA A 6 12.93 0.30 10.36
C ALA A 6 12.74 -0.62 9.14
N LEU A 7 11.55 -1.18 9.00
CA LEU A 7 11.22 -2.15 7.97
C LEU A 7 11.32 -1.52 6.58
N THR A 8 11.74 -2.31 5.60
CA THR A 8 11.80 -1.92 4.19
C THR A 8 10.42 -1.86 3.56
N ALA A 9 10.28 -1.21 2.41
CA ALA A 9 9.01 -1.18 1.68
C ALA A 9 8.51 -2.60 1.30
N THR A 10 9.43 -3.55 1.07
CA THR A 10 9.09 -4.96 0.81
C THR A 10 8.50 -5.62 2.04
N GLU A 11 9.16 -5.51 3.20
CA GLU A 11 8.67 -6.07 4.47
C GLU A 11 7.32 -5.46 4.87
N LEU A 12 7.14 -4.15 4.69
CA LEU A 12 5.86 -3.48 4.91
C LEU A 12 4.77 -3.97 3.94
N THR A 13 5.14 -4.28 2.69
CA THR A 13 4.20 -4.86 1.72
C THR A 13 3.76 -6.25 2.15
N GLU A 14 4.67 -7.07 2.68
CA GLU A 14 4.36 -8.41 3.19
C GLU A 14 3.39 -8.35 4.37
N LEU A 15 3.61 -7.44 5.34
CA LEU A 15 2.68 -7.23 6.45
C LEU A 15 1.29 -6.80 5.97
N TYR A 16 1.24 -5.89 4.99
CA TYR A 16 -0.04 -5.45 4.42
C TYR A 16 -0.76 -6.57 3.67
N VAL A 17 -0.04 -7.43 2.95
CA VAL A 17 -0.63 -8.60 2.27
C VAL A 17 -1.19 -9.59 3.29
N GLN A 18 -0.45 -9.90 4.36
CA GLN A 18 -0.92 -10.79 5.42
C GLN A 18 -2.22 -10.28 6.07
N TYR A 19 -2.30 -8.97 6.34
CA TYR A 19 -3.52 -8.33 6.82
C TYR A 19 -4.68 -8.45 5.81
N LYS A 20 -4.42 -8.25 4.51
CA LYS A 20 -5.42 -8.40 3.45
C LYS A 20 -5.94 -9.83 3.33
N ASP A 21 -5.07 -10.82 3.49
CA ASP A 21 -5.45 -12.24 3.46
C ASP A 21 -6.30 -12.60 4.70
N ALA A 22 -5.92 -12.10 5.88
CA ALA A 22 -6.69 -12.30 7.11
C ALA A 22 -8.10 -11.68 7.02
N LEU A 23 -8.25 -10.50 6.41
CA LEU A 23 -9.57 -9.92 6.11
C LEU A 23 -10.40 -10.80 5.17
N ALA A 24 -9.77 -11.36 4.12
CA ALA A 24 -10.48 -12.22 3.19
C ALA A 24 -10.96 -13.53 3.85
N ASP A 25 -10.23 -14.03 4.84
CA ASP A 25 -10.65 -15.17 5.65
C ASP A 25 -11.87 -14.86 6.53
N VAL A 26 -12.00 -13.64 7.04
CA VAL A 26 -13.20 -13.18 7.76
C VAL A 26 -14.40 -13.17 6.82
N ASP A 27 -14.28 -12.54 5.64
CA ASP A 27 -15.34 -12.53 4.63
C ASP A 27 -15.78 -13.96 4.24
N LEU A 28 -14.81 -14.88 4.12
CA LEU A 28 -15.08 -16.28 3.82
C LEU A 28 -15.78 -17.00 4.98
N ALA A 29 -15.38 -16.74 6.22
CA ALA A 29 -16.05 -17.31 7.40
C ALA A 29 -17.51 -16.85 7.50
N ASP A 30 -17.78 -15.57 7.21
CA ASP A 30 -19.14 -15.02 7.19
C ASP A 30 -19.99 -15.69 6.10
N MET A 31 -19.47 -15.84 4.88
CA MET A 31 -20.18 -16.57 3.81
C MET A 31 -20.49 -18.03 4.19
N VAL A 32 -19.55 -18.73 4.83
CA VAL A 32 -19.74 -20.12 5.30
C VAL A 32 -20.83 -20.18 6.38
N HIS A 33 -20.85 -19.20 7.29
CA HIS A 33 -21.86 -19.08 8.33
C HIS A 33 -23.25 -18.80 7.75
N GLU A 34 -23.37 -17.86 6.81
CA GLU A 34 -24.62 -17.53 6.12
C GLU A 34 -25.20 -18.73 5.33
N GLN A 35 -24.34 -19.60 4.80
CA GLN A 35 -24.74 -20.84 4.13
C GLN A 35 -25.22 -21.94 5.10
N GLY A 36 -25.15 -21.71 6.42
CA GLY A 36 -25.57 -22.68 7.43
C GLY A 36 -24.69 -23.93 7.48
N ARG A 37 -23.41 -23.81 7.08
CA ARG A 37 -22.49 -24.94 7.07
C ARG A 37 -22.15 -25.41 8.49
N LYS A 38 -22.05 -26.73 8.67
CA LYS A 38 -21.79 -27.36 9.98
C LYS A 38 -20.42 -27.00 10.56
N ASP A 39 -19.46 -26.65 9.71
CA ASP A 39 -18.10 -26.27 10.10
C ASP A 39 -17.92 -24.76 10.30
N ALA A 40 -18.98 -23.95 10.20
CA ALA A 40 -18.89 -22.48 10.29
C ALA A 40 -18.15 -21.97 11.54
N GLY A 41 -18.39 -22.56 12.71
CA GLY A 41 -17.70 -22.17 13.94
C GLY A 41 -16.18 -22.33 13.88
N THR A 42 -15.69 -23.34 13.15
CA THR A 42 -14.24 -23.54 12.95
C THR A 42 -13.67 -22.48 12.02
N TRP A 43 -14.41 -22.11 10.96
CA TRP A 43 -14.00 -21.04 10.04
C TRP A 43 -13.91 -19.70 10.77
N THR A 44 -14.92 -19.32 11.54
CA THR A 44 -14.92 -18.09 12.34
C THR A 44 -13.75 -18.06 13.33
N ALA A 45 -13.50 -19.15 14.07
CA ALA A 45 -12.41 -19.20 15.03
C ALA A 45 -11.02 -19.08 14.37
N ASN A 46 -10.85 -19.64 13.18
CA ASN A 46 -9.59 -19.54 12.44
C ASN A 46 -9.39 -18.15 11.82
N ALA A 47 -10.44 -17.55 11.27
CA ALA A 47 -10.40 -16.19 10.73
C ALA A 47 -10.07 -15.17 11.83
N GLN A 48 -10.70 -15.29 13.00
CA GLN A 48 -10.38 -14.43 14.15
C GLN A 48 -8.92 -14.57 14.57
N ARG A 49 -8.40 -15.81 14.69
CA ARG A 49 -7.00 -16.03 15.05
C ARG A 49 -6.04 -15.37 14.04
N ARG A 50 -6.32 -15.50 12.75
CA ARG A 50 -5.50 -14.86 11.70
C ARG A 50 -5.54 -13.34 11.76
N MET A 51 -6.68 -12.76 12.13
CA MET A 51 -6.77 -11.32 12.38
C MET A 51 -6.00 -10.91 13.64
N ASP A 52 -6.06 -11.69 14.71
CA ASP A 52 -5.30 -11.43 15.95
C ASP A 52 -3.78 -11.51 15.73
N ASP A 53 -3.33 -12.38 14.80
CA ASP A 53 -1.92 -12.54 14.42
C ASP A 53 -1.45 -11.47 13.40
N ALA A 54 -2.37 -10.77 12.74
CA ALA A 54 -2.07 -9.74 11.74
C ALA A 54 -1.77 -8.38 12.41
N VAL A 55 -1.22 -7.45 11.62
CA VAL A 55 -1.08 -6.05 12.05
C VAL A 55 -2.45 -5.42 12.31
N SER A 56 -2.52 -4.43 13.20
CA SER A 56 -3.79 -3.74 13.49
C SER A 56 -4.34 -2.99 12.27
N ASP A 57 -5.63 -2.70 12.24
CA ASP A 57 -6.26 -1.91 11.17
C ASP A 57 -5.60 -0.54 10.97
N VAL A 58 -5.17 0.09 12.07
CA VAL A 58 -4.47 1.38 12.05
C VAL A 58 -3.10 1.22 11.41
N ASP A 59 -2.32 0.22 11.84
CA ASP A 59 -1.00 -0.05 11.27
C ASP A 59 -1.10 -0.41 9.78
N ALA A 60 -2.08 -1.22 9.40
CA ALA A 60 -2.34 -1.58 8.01
C ALA A 60 -2.63 -0.34 7.14
N LEU A 61 -3.40 0.62 7.68
CA LEU A 61 -3.70 1.86 6.98
C LEU A 61 -2.48 2.79 6.88
N GLU A 62 -1.68 2.90 7.94
CA GLU A 62 -0.43 3.68 7.93
C GLU A 62 0.58 3.10 6.93
N ILE A 63 0.72 1.77 6.91
CA ILE A 63 1.54 1.05 5.92
C ILE A 63 1.04 1.33 4.51
N ASN A 64 -0.26 1.20 4.26
CA ASN A 64 -0.85 1.47 2.95
C ASN A 64 -0.57 2.92 2.49
N ALA A 65 -0.77 3.88 3.38
CA ALA A 65 -0.53 5.29 3.09
C ALA A 65 0.96 5.56 2.78
N PHE A 66 1.88 4.97 3.54
CA PHE A 66 3.31 5.06 3.29
C PHE A 66 3.71 4.47 1.93
N LEU A 67 3.25 3.26 1.61
CA LEU A 67 3.55 2.59 0.35
C LEU A 67 2.99 3.39 -0.85
N ALA A 68 1.74 3.86 -0.76
CA ALA A 68 1.13 4.70 -1.79
C ALA A 68 1.88 6.02 -1.97
N SER A 69 2.26 6.69 -0.89
CA SER A 69 3.05 7.93 -0.91
C SER A 69 4.41 7.71 -1.58
N THR A 70 5.10 6.60 -1.26
CA THR A 70 6.37 6.24 -1.88
C THR A 70 6.23 5.99 -3.38
N MET A 71 5.23 5.22 -3.81
CA MET A 71 4.98 4.98 -5.24
C MET A 71 4.70 6.28 -6.01
N ILE A 72 3.92 7.20 -5.41
CA ILE A 72 3.62 8.51 -6.01
C ILE A 72 4.90 9.34 -6.14
N ALA A 73 5.71 9.41 -5.09
CA ALA A 73 6.96 10.17 -5.09
C ALA A 73 7.96 9.62 -6.13
N ASP A 74 8.11 8.30 -6.21
CA ASP A 74 9.00 7.66 -7.17
C ASP A 74 8.53 7.90 -8.61
N ARG A 75 7.22 7.78 -8.88
CA ARG A 75 6.65 8.07 -10.19
C ARG A 75 6.86 9.53 -10.58
N TYR A 76 6.64 10.47 -9.65
CA TYR A 76 6.90 11.89 -9.88
C TYR A 76 8.37 12.13 -10.25
N ALA A 77 9.31 11.58 -9.47
CA ALA A 77 10.73 11.71 -9.74
C ALA A 77 11.14 11.09 -11.09
N ILE A 78 10.59 9.94 -11.47
CA ILE A 78 10.82 9.31 -12.79
C ILE A 78 10.33 10.21 -13.92
N ILE A 79 9.10 10.74 -13.83
CA ILE A 79 8.55 11.65 -14.85
C ILE A 79 9.40 12.91 -14.94
N GLY A 80 9.82 13.49 -13.81
CA GLY A 80 10.73 14.63 -13.77
C GLY A 80 12.05 14.34 -14.50
N ARG A 81 12.65 13.16 -14.26
CA ARG A 81 13.84 12.72 -15.01
C ARG A 81 13.58 12.60 -16.49
N LEU A 82 12.43 12.07 -16.94
CA LEU A 82 12.07 11.95 -18.36
C LEU A 82 11.84 13.31 -19.04
N ARG A 83 11.33 14.29 -18.29
CA ARG A 83 11.05 15.64 -18.79
C ARG A 83 12.29 16.54 -18.86
N ASN A 84 13.29 16.29 -18.02
CA ASN A 84 14.49 17.13 -17.89
C ASN A 84 15.74 16.58 -18.64
N GLN A 85 15.58 15.56 -19.48
CA GLN A 85 16.66 15.04 -20.31
C GLN A 85 17.01 16.00 -21.44
N GLU A 86 18.19 15.85 -22.07
CA GLU A 86 18.60 16.62 -23.26
C GLU A 86 17.55 16.56 -24.38
N ARG A 87 16.86 15.42 -24.52
CA ARG A 87 15.68 15.25 -25.37
C ARG A 87 14.47 14.88 -24.51
N PRO A 88 13.67 15.86 -24.04
CA PRO A 88 12.53 15.62 -23.18
C PRO A 88 11.51 14.66 -23.80
N VAL A 89 11.06 13.68 -23.02
CA VAL A 89 10.00 12.76 -23.47
C VAL A 89 8.67 13.52 -23.55
N PRO A 90 7.93 13.47 -24.68
CA PRO A 90 6.65 14.15 -24.82
C PRO A 90 5.58 13.61 -23.87
N TRP A 91 4.70 14.49 -23.39
CA TRP A 91 3.57 14.10 -22.52
C TRP A 91 2.63 13.06 -23.13
N SER A 92 2.49 13.02 -24.45
CA SER A 92 1.69 11.99 -25.13
C SER A 92 2.25 10.59 -24.88
N LYS A 93 3.58 10.43 -25.03
CA LYS A 93 4.28 9.17 -24.77
C LYS A 93 4.26 8.79 -23.29
N ILE A 94 4.38 9.77 -22.39
CA ILE A 94 4.27 9.54 -20.94
C ILE A 94 2.85 9.07 -20.59
N GLY A 95 1.82 9.68 -21.15
CA GLY A 95 0.43 9.24 -20.98
C GLY A 95 0.22 7.80 -21.44
N GLU A 96 0.72 7.44 -22.62
CA GLU A 96 0.67 6.07 -23.13
C GLU A 96 1.31 5.06 -22.17
N MET A 97 2.51 5.35 -21.64
CA MET A 97 3.20 4.49 -20.66
C MET A 97 2.42 4.34 -19.34
N LEU A 98 1.62 5.34 -18.98
CA LEU A 98 0.81 5.35 -17.76
C LEU A 98 -0.64 4.87 -18.00
N GLY A 99 -0.99 4.48 -19.23
CA GLY A 99 -2.35 4.06 -19.58
C GLY A 99 -3.39 5.19 -19.48
N MET A 100 -2.99 6.45 -19.71
CA MET A 100 -3.86 7.62 -19.59
C MET A 100 -3.65 8.63 -20.72
N SER A 101 -4.55 9.61 -20.85
CA SER A 101 -4.41 10.66 -21.86
C SER A 101 -3.22 11.59 -21.57
N LYS A 102 -2.74 12.29 -22.61
CA LYS A 102 -1.70 13.33 -22.48
C LYS A 102 -2.06 14.35 -21.39
N GLN A 103 -3.31 14.83 -21.41
CA GLN A 103 -3.81 15.85 -20.48
C GLN A 103 -3.84 15.29 -19.06
N ALA A 104 -4.29 14.04 -18.88
CA ALA A 104 -4.30 13.38 -17.57
C ALA A 104 -2.88 13.21 -17.01
N ALA A 105 -1.91 12.84 -17.84
CA ALA A 105 -0.52 12.67 -17.39
C ALA A 105 0.10 13.99 -16.93
N GLN A 106 -0.13 15.08 -17.69
CA GLN A 106 0.34 16.40 -17.33
C GLN A 106 -0.34 16.90 -16.05
N GLN A 107 -1.66 16.81 -15.97
CA GLN A 107 -2.41 17.21 -14.78
C GLN A 107 -1.99 16.42 -13.55
N TRP A 108 -1.76 15.10 -13.68
CA TRP A 108 -1.24 14.27 -12.61
C TRP A 108 0.11 14.82 -12.11
N TYR A 109 1.06 15.04 -13.01
CA TYR A 109 2.39 15.54 -12.63
C TYR A 109 2.31 16.90 -11.93
N ASP A 110 1.54 17.84 -12.49
CA ASP A 110 1.38 19.19 -11.93
C ASP A 110 0.70 19.17 -10.55
N THR A 111 -0.23 18.23 -10.33
CA THR A 111 -0.98 18.10 -9.06
C THR A 111 -0.15 17.47 -7.95
N TYR A 112 0.71 16.49 -8.27
CA TYR A 112 1.43 15.69 -7.26
C TYR A 112 2.81 16.24 -6.88
N ASN A 113 3.20 17.42 -7.39
CA ASN A 113 4.45 18.11 -7.03
C ASN A 113 4.56 18.52 -5.54
N LEU A 114 3.50 18.37 -4.74
CA LEU A 114 3.39 19.05 -3.43
C LEU A 114 3.04 18.16 -2.23
N ARG A 115 2.93 16.83 -2.38
CA ARG A 115 2.61 15.99 -1.20
C ARG A 115 3.88 15.63 -0.42
N PRO A 116 3.97 15.97 0.88
CA PRO A 116 5.07 15.50 1.71
C PRO A 116 5.07 13.97 1.77
N ARG A 117 6.26 13.38 1.74
CA ARG A 117 6.41 11.93 1.86
C ARG A 117 5.96 11.52 3.26
N ILE A 118 5.06 10.54 3.34
CA ILE A 118 4.69 9.93 4.61
C ILE A 118 5.92 9.21 5.17
N GLU A 119 6.16 9.33 6.47
CA GLU A 119 7.26 8.66 7.13
C GLU A 119 7.01 7.16 7.24
N ASN A 120 8.08 6.38 7.30
CA ASN A 120 7.95 4.94 7.54
C ASN A 120 7.33 4.74 8.94
N PRO A 121 6.18 4.04 9.05
CA PRO A 121 5.47 3.89 10.33
C PRO A 121 6.30 3.13 11.37
N THR A 122 7.15 2.20 10.94
CA THR A 122 8.03 1.41 11.83
C THR A 122 9.26 2.17 12.32
N ARG A 123 9.45 3.43 11.89
CA ARG A 123 10.52 4.29 12.41
C ARG A 123 10.16 4.92 13.76
N ARG A 124 8.87 4.92 14.13
CA ARG A 124 8.36 5.62 15.31
C ARG A 124 8.25 4.75 16.56
N THR A 125 8.57 3.46 16.49
CA THR A 125 8.43 2.53 17.61
C THR A 125 9.45 2.72 18.75
N ASP A 126 10.40 3.66 18.63
CA ASP A 126 11.37 4.01 19.69
C ASP A 126 10.93 5.19 20.58
N SER A 127 9.63 5.38 20.84
CA SER A 127 9.17 6.41 21.78
C SER A 127 8.02 5.95 22.67
N ALA A 128 8.31 4.99 23.54
CA ALA A 128 7.62 4.79 24.83
C ALA A 128 8.61 4.24 25.87
#